data_AF-A0A1I9G464-F1
#
_entry.id   AF-A0A1I9G464-F1
#
_cell.length_a   1.000
_cell.length_b   1.000
_cell.length_c   1.000
_cell.angle_alpha   90.00
_cell.angle_beta   90.00
_cell.angle_gamma   90.00
#
_symmetry.space_group_name_H-M   'P 1'
#
loop_
_entity.id
_entity.type
_entity.pdbx_description
1 polymer ?
#
loop_
_entity_poly.entity_id
_entity_poly.type
_entity_poly.pdbx_seq_one_letter_code
_entity_poly.pdbx_strand_id
1 'polypeptide(L)'
;SNCDSLRSVAHNGELLERALSFFLSSIKTLSEKTFEDTIETIHNYDQARLEYDVHRNEIVALQHSNASPEAIAGADFRCNQHRRKYEQLKADVKVKLRLLEENRWKVMRKQLLLLHNALIAYSSGTIYLLHLHRVSKIRIISRT
;
A
#
# COMPACT_ATOMS: atom_id res chain seq x y z
N SER A 1 10.22 -40.32 -15.38
CA SER A 1 10.37 -40.19 -16.84
C SER A 1 10.44 -38.71 -17.24
N ASN A 2 11.05 -38.36 -18.38
CA ASN A 2 11.12 -36.96 -18.85
C ASN A 2 9.73 -36.27 -18.92
N CYS A 3 8.68 -37.06 -19.21
CA CYS A 3 7.27 -36.65 -19.18
C CYS A 3 6.81 -36.16 -17.78
N ASP A 4 7.23 -36.82 -16.70
CA ASP A 4 6.85 -36.43 -15.34
C ASP A 4 7.51 -35.10 -14.93
N SER A 5 8.74 -34.87 -15.39
CA SER A 5 9.46 -33.61 -15.17
C SER A 5 8.83 -32.45 -15.95
N LEU A 6 8.43 -32.66 -17.21
CA LEU A 6 7.69 -31.67 -18.00
C LEU A 6 6.35 -31.32 -17.35
N ARG A 7 5.60 -32.33 -16.88
CA ARG A 7 4.33 -32.13 -16.16
C ARG A 7 4.52 -31.35 -14.87
N SER A 8 5.59 -31.62 -14.12
CA SER A 8 5.92 -30.89 -12.89
C SER A 8 6.28 -29.43 -13.16
N VAL A 9 7.06 -29.12 -14.21
CA VAL A 9 7.38 -27.74 -14.59
C VAL A 9 6.13 -26.98 -15.04
N ALA A 10 5.27 -27.60 -15.84
CA ALA A 10 4.00 -27.00 -16.26
C ALA A 10 3.11 -26.67 -15.05
N HIS A 11 2.98 -27.61 -14.11
CA HIS A 11 2.24 -27.40 -12.87
C HIS A 11 2.82 -26.27 -12.01
N ASN A 12 4.14 -26.21 -11.85
CA ASN A 12 4.80 -25.11 -11.12
C ASN A 12 4.62 -23.76 -11.83
N GLY A 13 4.49 -23.76 -13.16
CA GLY A 13 4.15 -22.58 -13.96
C GLY A 13 2.75 -22.05 -13.62
N GLU A 14 1.74 -22.92 -13.56
CA GLU A 14 0.39 -22.54 -13.13
C GLU A 14 0.38 -21.98 -11.69
N LEU A 15 1.14 -22.58 -10.78
CA LEU A 15 1.26 -22.08 -9.40
C LEU A 15 1.91 -20.69 -9.35
N LEU A 16 2.94 -20.45 -10.17
CA LEU A 16 3.59 -19.15 -10.28
C LEU A 16 2.65 -18.09 -10.85
N GLU A 17 1.89 -18.42 -11.90
CA GLU A 17 0.88 -17.53 -12.49
C GLU A 17 -0.19 -17.12 -11.47
N ARG A 18 -0.69 -18.10 -10.69
CA ARG A 18 -1.65 -17.84 -9.60
C ARG A 18 -1.04 -16.96 -8.52
N ALA A 19 0.21 -17.21 -8.12
CA ALA A 19 0.91 -16.40 -7.12
C ALA A 19 1.11 -14.95 -7.61
N LEU A 20 1.46 -14.75 -8.88
CA LEU A 20 1.57 -13.43 -9.50
C LEU A 20 0.23 -12.70 -9.55
N SER A 21 -0.83 -13.40 -9.98
CA SER A 21 -2.17 -12.82 -10.04
C SER A 21 -2.67 -12.39 -8.66
N PHE A 22 -2.45 -13.22 -7.64
CA PHE A 22 -2.82 -12.91 -6.26
C PHE A 22 -1.97 -11.78 -5.68
N PHE A 23 -0.67 -11.75 -5.99
CA PHE A 23 0.22 -10.65 -5.62
C PHE A 23 -0.30 -9.33 -6.20
N LEU A 24 -0.53 -9.26 -7.51
CA LEU A 24 -1.01 -8.04 -8.18
C LEU A 24 -2.36 -7.57 -7.63
N SER A 25 -3.30 -8.49 -7.42
CA SER A 25 -4.59 -8.18 -6.80
C SER A 25 -4.41 -7.60 -5.38
N SER A 26 -3.51 -8.18 -4.58
CA SER A 26 -3.26 -7.71 -3.22
C SER A 26 -2.60 -6.34 -3.18
N ILE A 27 -1.65 -6.06 -4.09
CA ILE A 27 -1.02 -4.75 -4.22
C ILE A 27 -2.04 -3.71 -4.71
N LYS A 28 -2.90 -4.09 -5.65
CA LYS A 28 -3.99 -3.23 -6.12
C LYS A 28 -4.91 -2.83 -4.98
N THR A 29 -5.35 -3.78 -4.15
CA THR A 29 -6.16 -3.47 -2.97
C THR A 29 -5.42 -2.57 -1.97
N LEU A 30 -4.16 -2.88 -1.68
CA LEU A 30 -3.35 -2.07 -0.77
C LEU A 30 -3.27 -0.62 -1.28
N SER A 31 -2.95 -0.42 -2.56
CA SER A 31 -2.79 0.90 -3.17
C SER A 31 -4.12 1.64 -3.35
N GLU A 32 -5.08 1.04 -4.04
CA GLU A 32 -6.31 1.73 -4.46
C GLU A 32 -7.35 1.84 -3.36
N LYS A 33 -7.19 1.11 -2.24
CA LYS A 33 -8.13 1.16 -1.11
C LYS A 33 -7.44 1.64 0.15
N THR A 34 -6.39 0.96 0.62
CA THR A 34 -5.80 1.27 1.93
C THR A 34 -5.00 2.57 1.94
N PHE A 35 -4.20 2.81 0.91
CA PHE A 35 -3.50 4.09 0.76
C PHE A 35 -4.50 5.23 0.49
N GLU A 36 -5.46 5.01 -0.40
CA GLU A 36 -6.48 6.02 -0.74
C GLU A 36 -7.27 6.49 0.49
N ASP A 37 -7.74 5.56 1.34
CA ASP A 37 -8.44 5.89 2.60
C ASP A 37 -7.60 6.74 3.57
N THR A 38 -6.27 6.53 3.57
CA THR A 38 -5.34 7.34 4.37
C THR A 38 -5.13 8.72 3.75
N ILE A 39 -4.96 8.79 2.43
CA ILE A 39 -4.79 10.04 1.67
C ILE A 39 -6.02 10.93 1.80
N GLU A 40 -7.22 10.37 1.72
CA GLU A 40 -8.47 11.11 1.92
C GLU A 40 -8.50 11.81 3.29
N THR A 41 -8.02 11.13 4.34
CA THR A 41 -7.95 11.72 5.69
C THR A 41 -6.91 12.84 5.78
N ILE A 42 -5.80 12.70 5.06
CA ILE A 42 -4.77 13.75 4.96
C ILE A 42 -5.34 14.97 4.23
N HIS A 43 -6.05 14.78 3.12
CA HIS A 43 -6.71 15.88 2.41
C HIS A 43 -7.73 16.61 3.29
N ASN A 44 -8.55 15.87 4.04
CA ASN A 44 -9.51 16.46 4.98
C ASN A 44 -8.79 17.27 6.08
N TYR A 45 -7.69 16.74 6.62
CA TYR A 45 -6.84 17.45 7.57
C TYR A 45 -6.26 18.74 6.99
N ASP A 46 -5.70 18.70 5.78
CA ASP A 46 -5.11 19.87 5.12
C ASP A 46 -6.16 20.94 4.83
N GLN A 47 -7.36 20.54 4.40
CA GLN A 47 -8.48 21.46 4.23
C GLN A 47 -8.88 22.11 5.57
N ALA A 48 -9.00 21.32 6.65
CA ALA A 48 -9.34 21.86 7.97
C ALA A 48 -8.26 22.80 8.52
N ARG A 49 -6.97 22.55 8.20
CA ARG A 49 -5.87 23.47 8.54
C ARG A 49 -6.04 24.81 7.83
N LEU A 50 -6.32 24.79 6.53
CA LEU A 50 -6.55 26.01 5.74
C LEU A 50 -7.75 26.81 6.27
N GLU A 51 -8.88 26.14 6.53
CA GLU A 51 -10.07 26.77 7.13
C GLU A 51 -9.75 27.44 8.48
N TYR A 52 -8.99 26.75 9.34
CA TYR A 52 -8.57 27.30 10.62
C TYR A 52 -7.68 28.55 10.46
N ASP A 53 -6.70 28.52 9.55
CA ASP A 53 -5.82 29.65 9.28
C ASP A 53 -6.56 30.86 8.71
N VAL A 54 -7.57 30.64 7.86
CA VAL A 54 -8.45 31.72 7.36
C VAL A 54 -9.15 32.42 8.52
N HIS A 55 -9.76 31.69 9.45
CA HIS A 55 -10.45 32.29 10.59
C HIS A 55 -9.50 32.96 11.59
N ARG A 56 -8.28 32.45 11.76
CA ARG A 56 -7.26 33.14 12.55
C ARG A 56 -6.91 34.50 11.96
N ASN A 57 -6.74 34.57 10.64
CA ASN A 57 -6.46 35.83 9.94
C ASN A 57 -7.66 36.79 9.97
N GLU A 58 -8.89 36.27 9.91
CA GLU A 58 -10.12 37.06 10.07
C GLU A 58 -10.17 37.78 11.43
N ILE A 59 -9.82 37.09 12.53
CA ILE A 59 -9.76 37.71 13.87
C ILE A 59 -8.72 38.82 13.90
N VAL A 60 -7.52 38.58 13.36
CA VAL A 60 -6.45 39.59 13.31
C VAL A 60 -6.89 40.81 12.49
N ALA A 61 -7.59 40.60 11.37
CA ALA A 61 -8.12 41.68 10.55
C ALA A 61 -9.20 42.49 11.29
N LEU A 62 -10.11 41.84 12.02
CA LEU A 62 -11.15 42.49 12.83
C LEU A 62 -10.55 43.33 13.98
N GLN A 63 -9.47 42.84 14.59
CA GLN A 63 -8.75 43.58 15.63
C GLN A 63 -8.10 44.85 15.08
N HIS A 64 -7.56 44.82 13.85
CA HIS A 64 -6.98 45.99 13.21
C HIS A 64 -8.03 46.99 12.66
N SER A 65 -9.26 46.55 12.41
CA SER A 65 -10.33 47.40 11.86
C SER A 65 -11.19 48.08 12.94
N ASN A 66 -10.80 48.01 14.22
CA ASN A 66 -11.59 48.50 15.36
C ASN A 66 -13.03 47.95 15.38
N ALA A 67 -13.20 46.68 14.99
CA ALA A 67 -14.49 45.99 15.05
C ALA A 67 -15.04 45.93 16.47
N SER A 68 -16.37 45.78 16.61
CA SER A 68 -16.99 45.71 17.94
C SER A 68 -16.51 44.48 18.73
N PRO A 69 -16.45 44.56 20.08
CA PRO A 69 -16.09 43.41 20.91
C PRO A 69 -16.94 42.17 20.66
N GLU A 70 -18.23 42.34 20.36
CA GLU A 70 -19.14 41.23 20.01
C GLU A 70 -18.79 40.57 18.68
N ALA A 71 -18.38 41.35 17.66
CA ALA A 71 -17.94 40.80 16.39
C ALA A 71 -16.66 39.95 16.55
N ILE A 72 -15.72 40.42 17.37
CA ILE A 72 -14.48 39.71 17.69
C ILE A 72 -14.78 38.44 18.49
N ALA A 73 -15.65 38.49 19.50
CA ALA A 73 -16.06 37.32 20.28
C ALA A 73 -16.76 36.24 19.42
N GLY A 74 -17.62 36.67 18.50
CA GLY A 74 -18.25 35.76 17.53
C GLY A 74 -17.25 35.11 16.58
N ALA A 75 -16.24 35.85 16.11
CA ALA A 75 -15.16 35.32 15.29
C ALA A 75 -14.26 34.34 16.07
N ASP A 76 -13.95 34.64 17.33
CA ASP A 76 -13.18 33.74 18.21
C ASP A 76 -13.89 32.41 18.45
N PHE A 77 -15.20 32.45 18.68
CA PHE A 77 -16.02 31.23 18.81
C PHE A 77 -15.93 30.34 17.56
N ARG A 78 -16.09 30.93 16.35
CA ARG A 78 -15.97 30.20 15.08
C ARG A 78 -14.55 29.63 14.89
N CYS A 79 -13.52 30.45 15.13
CA CYS A 79 -12.13 30.03 15.02
C CYS A 79 -11.82 28.84 15.94
N ASN A 80 -12.34 28.85 17.17
CA ASN A 80 -12.21 27.74 18.10
C ASN A 80 -12.91 26.47 17.62
N GLN A 81 -14.04 26.56 16.92
CA GLN A 81 -14.69 25.41 16.30
C GLN A 81 -13.82 24.79 15.19
N HIS A 82 -13.25 25.61 14.30
CA HIS A 82 -12.34 25.14 13.25
C HIS A 82 -11.03 24.57 13.82
N ARG A 83 -10.52 25.16 14.91
CA ARG A 83 -9.37 24.62 15.66
C ARG A 83 -9.62 23.19 16.15
N ARG A 84 -10.78 22.94 16.76
CA ARG A 84 -11.14 21.60 17.26
C ARG A 84 -11.20 20.57 16.13
N LYS A 85 -11.83 20.94 14.99
CA LYS A 85 -11.89 20.08 13.79
C LYS A 85 -10.49 19.76 13.25
N TYR A 86 -9.64 20.77 13.12
CA TYR A 86 -8.25 20.60 12.68
C TYR A 86 -7.45 19.69 13.62
N GLU A 87 -7.49 19.92 14.95
CA GLU A 87 -6.75 19.10 15.91
C GLU A 87 -7.27 17.64 15.97
N GLN A 88 -8.58 17.44 15.81
CA GLN A 88 -9.15 16.10 15.70
C GLN A 88 -8.61 15.37 14.46
N LEU A 89 -8.69 15.99 13.29
CA LEU A 89 -8.21 15.39 12.04
C LEU A 89 -6.69 15.16 12.05
N LYS A 90 -5.93 16.00 12.74
CA LYS A 90 -4.50 15.79 12.98
C LYS A 90 -4.23 14.50 13.76
N ALA A 91 -5.03 14.24 14.80
CA ALA A 91 -4.94 13.00 15.57
C ALA A 91 -5.34 11.80 14.70
N ASP A 92 -6.39 11.93 13.89
CA ASP A 92 -6.88 10.88 13.00
C ASP A 92 -5.83 10.50 11.94
N VAL A 93 -5.18 11.48 11.30
CA VAL A 93 -4.05 11.26 10.37
C VAL A 93 -2.93 10.45 11.04
N LYS A 94 -2.55 10.81 12.27
CA LYS A 94 -1.50 10.10 13.02
C LYS A 94 -1.89 8.64 13.32
N VAL A 95 -3.17 8.36 13.53
CA VAL A 95 -3.66 6.99 13.72
C VAL A 95 -3.68 6.25 12.39
N LYS A 96 -4.24 6.83 11.32
CA LYS A 96 -4.31 6.20 10.00
C LYS A 96 -2.93 5.89 9.42
N LEU A 97 -1.95 6.78 9.56
CA LEU A 97 -0.58 6.52 9.10
C LEU A 97 0.05 5.30 9.80
N ARG A 98 -0.17 5.15 11.11
CA ARG A 98 0.31 3.97 11.86
C ARG A 98 -0.38 2.69 11.38
N LEU A 99 -1.69 2.72 11.19
CA LEU A 99 -2.45 1.58 10.69
C LEU A 99 -2.04 1.20 9.26
N LEU A 100 -1.81 2.20 8.39
CA LEU A 100 -1.32 2.00 7.03
C LEU A 100 0.06 1.35 7.03
N GLU A 101 0.99 1.83 7.87
CA GLU A 101 2.33 1.26 7.98
C GLU A 101 2.28 -0.21 8.38
N GLU A 102 1.50 -0.54 9.42
CA GLU A 102 1.33 -1.93 9.86
C GLU A 102 0.69 -2.80 8.78
N ASN A 103 -0.36 -2.33 8.13
CA ASN A 103 -1.07 -3.08 7.09
C ASN A 103 -0.16 -3.32 5.88
N ARG A 104 0.50 -2.26 5.39
CA ARG A 104 1.47 -2.32 4.29
C ARG A 104 2.56 -3.35 4.59
N TRP A 105 3.13 -3.32 5.79
CA TRP A 105 4.16 -4.29 6.17
C TRP A 105 3.63 -5.73 6.17
N LYS A 106 2.47 -5.98 6.79
CA LYS A 106 1.84 -7.31 6.85
C LYS A 106 1.52 -7.85 5.45
N VAL A 107 0.91 -7.04 4.59
CA VAL A 107 0.55 -7.41 3.22
C VAL A 107 1.80 -7.67 2.40
N MET A 108 2.75 -6.72 2.35
CA MET A 108 3.97 -6.87 1.54
C MET A 108 4.79 -8.09 1.96
N ARG A 109 4.99 -8.31 3.26
CA ARG A 109 5.73 -9.46 3.76
C ARG A 109 5.10 -10.78 3.33
N LYS A 110 3.77 -10.91 3.48
CA LYS A 110 3.04 -12.12 3.08
C LYS A 110 3.13 -12.34 1.57
N GLN A 111 2.87 -11.30 0.79
CA GLN A 111 2.81 -11.40 -0.67
C GLN A 111 4.18 -11.65 -1.30
N LEU A 112 5.24 -11.01 -0.80
CA LEU A 112 6.61 -11.26 -1.25
C LEU A 112 7.07 -12.69 -0.92
N LEU A 113 6.73 -13.21 0.26
CA LEU A 113 7.08 -14.58 0.64
C LEU A 113 6.39 -15.61 -0.28
N LEU A 114 5.08 -15.44 -0.53
CA LEU A 114 4.33 -16.34 -1.41
C LEU A 114 4.88 -16.32 -2.84
N LEU A 115 5.15 -15.13 -3.38
CA LEU A 115 5.71 -14.97 -4.71
C LEU A 115 7.11 -15.58 -4.82
N HIS A 116 7.97 -15.33 -3.82
CA HIS A 116 9.32 -15.90 -3.76
C HIS A 116 9.31 -17.42 -3.73
N ASN A 117 8.44 -18.03 -2.92
CA ASN A 117 8.31 -19.49 -2.84
C ASN A 117 7.84 -20.09 -4.17
N ALA A 118 6.87 -19.46 -4.84
CA ALA A 118 6.41 -19.90 -6.15
C ALA A 118 7.52 -19.81 -7.22
N LEU A 119 8.32 -18.73 -7.18
CA LEU A 119 9.45 -18.56 -8.07
C LEU A 119 10.51 -19.64 -7.85
N ILE A 120 10.90 -19.91 -6.60
CA ILE A 120 11.86 -20.99 -6.28
C ILE A 120 11.36 -22.34 -6.77
N ALA A 121 10.08 -22.67 -6.56
CA ALA A 121 9.50 -23.94 -7.00
C ALA A 121 9.58 -24.10 -8.53
N TYR A 122 9.22 -23.05 -9.27
CA TYR A 122 9.31 -23.03 -10.72
C TYR A 122 10.76 -23.17 -11.22
N SER A 123 11.69 -22.37 -10.68
CA SER A 123 13.12 -22.42 -11.05
C SER A 123 13.74 -23.78 -10.74
N SER A 124 13.46 -24.35 -9.57
CA SER A 124 13.98 -25.66 -9.16
C SER A 124 13.50 -26.78 -10.08
N GLY A 125 12.20 -26.78 -10.42
CA GLY A 125 11.64 -27.74 -11.39
C GLY A 125 12.29 -27.61 -12.77
N THR A 126 12.55 -26.36 -13.20
CA THR A 126 13.18 -26.07 -14.50
C THR A 126 14.63 -26.55 -14.55
N ILE A 127 15.41 -26.28 -13.50
CA ILE A 127 16.80 -26.74 -13.37
C ILE A 127 16.88 -28.26 -13.41
N TYR A 128 15.98 -28.95 -12.69
CA TYR A 128 15.93 -30.42 -12.69
C TYR A 128 15.68 -30.98 -14.09
N LEU A 129 14.74 -30.40 -14.84
CA LEU A 129 14.44 -30.80 -16.21
C LEU A 129 15.62 -30.59 -17.17
N LEU A 130 16.31 -29.45 -17.08
CA LEU A 130 17.50 -29.17 -17.88
C LEU A 130 18.62 -30.17 -17.58
N HIS A 131 18.81 -30.55 -16.32
CA HIS A 131 19.79 -31.55 -15.94
C HIS A 131 19.44 -32.93 -16.52
N LEU A 132 18.17 -33.34 -16.43
CA LEU A 132 17.68 -34.61 -17.00
C LEU A 132 17.91 -34.67 -18.52
N HIS A 133 17.68 -33.56 -19.22
CA HIS A 133 17.92 -33.45 -20.66
C HIS A 133 19.42 -33.57 -21.02
N ARG A 134 20.31 -32.94 -20.23
CA ARG A 134 21.77 -33.07 -20.41
C ARG A 134 22.26 -34.50 -20.20
N VAL A 135 21.83 -35.16 -19.12
CA VAL A 135 22.21 -36.55 -18.82
C VAL A 135 21.70 -37.51 -19.90
N SER A 136 20.47 -37.31 -20.38
CA SER A 136 19.89 -38.12 -21.45
C SER A 136 20.67 -38.00 -22.76
N LYS A 137 21.11 -36.79 -23.13
CA LYS A 137 21.94 -36.55 -24.33
C LYS A 137 23.31 -37.24 -24.24
N ILE A 138 23.99 -37.15 -23.09
CA ILE A 138 25.29 -37.81 -22.86
C ILE A 138 25.17 -39.33 -22.99
N ARG A 139 24.10 -39.91 -22.43
CA ARG A 139 23.87 -41.36 -22.46
C ARG A 139 23.62 -41.90 -23.87
N ILE A 140 22.97 -41.12 -24.73
CA ILE A 140 22.77 -41.47 -26.14
C ILE A 140 24.11 -41.48 -26.89
N ILE A 141 24.93 -40.44 -26.70
CA ILE A 141 26.25 -40.33 -27.34
C ILE A 141 27.19 -41.47 -26.92
N SER A 142 27.14 -41.90 -25.65
CA SER A 142 27.98 -43.02 -25.15
C SER A 142 27.58 -44.42 -25.64
N ARG A 143 26.43 -44.55 -26.32
CA ARG A 143 25.90 -45.83 -26.83
C ARG A 143 26.05 -45.99 -28.35
N THR A 144 26.58 -44.97 -29.02
CA THR A 144 27.01 -44.94 -30.42
C THR A 144 28.51 -44.97 -30.49
#